data_AF-A0A7C3JBL5-F1
#
_entry.id   AF-A0A7C3JBL5-F1
#
_cell.length_a   1.000
_cell.length_b   1.000
_cell.length_c   1.000
_cell.angle_alpha   90.00
_cell.angle_beta   90.00
_cell.angle_gamma   90.00
#
_symmetry.space_group_name_H-M   'P 1'
#
loop_
_entity.id
_entity.type
_entity.pdbx_description
1 polymer ?
#
loop_
_entity_poly.entity_id
_entity_poly.type
_entity_poly.pdbx_seq_one_letter_code
_entity_poly.pdbx_strand_id
1 'polypeptide(L)'
;MRNISLFLSMILLGMLILVLNACTPSKEQMPTAQLPAGKAYAEGKEIYFVHTEASDPDIANLLTEMMSSPVLFVPSLADVPESTLANVYVFENGLKGTGPLGFQADVFDHPPGSRGYSPLRKVNIVTWKEPDKARLLTSVDEVLAAQQAGEVTVSQPGVVVNMPFVVWDGGKR
;
A
#
# COMPACT_ATOMS: atom_id res chain seq x y z
N MET A 1 49.00 28.68 49.74
CA MET A 1 49.16 28.56 48.27
C MET A 1 48.63 27.23 47.68
N ARG A 2 48.66 26.10 48.42
CA ARG A 2 48.20 24.78 47.92
C ARG A 2 46.69 24.66 47.62
N ASN A 3 45.84 25.40 48.33
CA ASN A 3 44.37 25.28 48.22
C ASN A 3 43.77 26.06 47.02
N ILE A 4 44.47 27.10 46.54
CA ILE A 4 44.02 27.93 45.41
C ILE A 4 44.24 27.19 44.08
N SER A 5 45.33 26.42 43.97
CA SER A 5 45.64 25.62 42.78
C SER A 5 44.65 24.46 42.57
N LEU A 6 44.19 23.81 43.65
CA LEU A 6 43.14 22.78 43.57
C LEU A 6 41.80 23.36 43.13
N PHE A 7 41.41 24.52 43.67
CA PHE A 7 40.15 25.19 43.32
C PHE A 7 40.14 25.64 41.84
N LEU A 8 41.25 26.19 41.36
CA LEU A 8 41.40 26.59 39.97
C LEU A 8 41.38 25.38 39.01
N SER A 9 41.99 24.26 39.40
CA SER A 9 41.95 23.01 38.64
C SER A 9 40.56 22.39 38.58
N MET A 10 39.76 22.50 39.65
CA MET A 10 38.37 22.01 39.68
C MET A 10 37.45 22.85 38.78
N ILE A 11 37.65 24.17 38.76
CA ILE A 11 36.89 25.08 37.87
C ILE A 11 37.26 24.85 36.41
N LEU A 12 38.55 24.66 36.10
CA LEU A 12 39.01 24.39 34.73
C LEU A 12 38.49 23.04 34.21
N LEU A 13 38.46 22.00 35.06
CA LEU A 13 37.93 20.69 34.71
C LEU A 13 36.39 20.71 34.56
N GLY A 14 35.69 21.49 35.40
CA GLY A 14 34.25 21.71 35.30
C GLY A 14 33.83 22.47 34.03
N MET A 15 34.59 23.50 33.63
CA MET A 15 34.36 24.19 32.35
C MET A 15 34.62 23.26 31.16
N LEU A 16 35.65 22.40 31.20
CA LEU A 16 35.97 21.48 30.11
C LEU A 16 34.86 20.45 29.85
N ILE A 17 34.13 20.01 30.89
CA ILE A 17 32.99 19.09 30.76
C ILE A 17 31.75 19.78 30.16
N LEU A 18 31.58 21.08 30.36
CA LEU A 18 30.46 21.86 29.79
C LEU A 18 30.63 22.13 28.29
N VAL A 19 31.87 22.21 27.76
CA VAL A 19 32.10 22.44 26.32
C VAL A 19 31.92 21.18 25.46
N LEU A 20 32.00 19.98 26.06
CA LEU A 20 31.94 18.71 25.32
C LEU A 20 30.52 18.22 24.98
N ASN A 21 29.47 18.78 25.59
CA ASN A 21 28.08 18.40 25.28
C ASN A 21 27.43 19.27 24.18
N ALA A 22 28.13 20.28 23.64
CA ALA A 22 27.55 21.24 22.69
C ALA A 22 27.48 20.74 21.23
N CYS A 23 28.01 19.54 20.92
CA CYS A 23 27.95 18.93 19.60
C CYS A 23 27.31 17.53 19.65
N THR A 24 26.08 17.44 20.14
CA THR A 24 25.22 16.31 19.72
C THR A 24 24.38 16.81 18.55
N PRO A 25 24.61 16.35 17.31
CA PRO A 25 23.69 16.67 16.22
C PRO A 25 22.31 16.16 16.63
N SER A 26 21.35 17.07 16.74
CA SER A 26 19.95 16.70 16.87
C SER A 26 19.62 15.86 15.64
N LYS A 27 19.31 14.58 15.82
CA LYS A 27 18.74 13.78 14.74
C LYS A 27 17.41 14.44 14.39
N GLU A 28 17.39 15.29 13.37
CA GLU A 28 16.15 15.82 12.83
C GLU A 28 15.28 14.63 12.45
N GLN A 29 14.17 14.48 13.18
CA GLN A 29 13.22 13.42 12.93
C GLN A 29 12.55 13.72 11.59
N MET A 30 12.64 12.78 10.64
CA MET A 30 11.94 12.94 9.36
C MET A 30 10.43 13.11 9.61
N PRO A 31 9.77 14.01 8.87
CA PRO A 31 8.32 14.17 8.98
C PRO A 31 7.61 12.87 8.59
N THR A 32 6.51 12.57 9.27
CA THR A 32 5.65 11.41 8.97
C THR A 32 4.31 11.86 8.40
N ALA A 33 3.72 11.03 7.54
CA ALA A 33 2.37 11.21 7.01
C ALA A 33 1.54 9.97 7.33
N GLN A 34 0.24 10.15 7.57
CA GLN A 34 -0.71 9.06 7.74
C GLN A 34 -1.49 8.90 6.44
N LEU A 35 -1.46 7.69 5.87
CA LEU A 35 -2.22 7.33 4.68
C LEU A 35 -3.26 6.26 5.07
N PRO A 36 -4.51 6.38 4.62
CA PRO A 36 -5.50 5.36 4.91
C PRO A 36 -5.21 4.11 4.08
N ALA A 37 -5.25 2.94 4.72
CA ALA A 37 -4.96 1.66 4.08
C ALA A 37 -6.25 0.88 3.80
N GLY A 38 -6.39 0.38 2.58
CA GLY A 38 -7.42 -0.58 2.20
C GLY A 38 -7.03 -1.98 2.66
N LYS A 39 -8.04 -2.79 3.00
CA LYS A 39 -7.88 -4.22 3.27
C LYS A 39 -8.18 -5.01 2.01
N ALA A 40 -7.36 -6.00 1.70
CA ALA A 40 -7.54 -6.91 0.57
C ALA A 40 -6.99 -8.30 0.88
N TYR A 41 -7.03 -9.20 -0.11
CA TYR A 41 -6.44 -10.53 -0.02
C TYR A 41 -5.35 -10.75 -1.06
N ALA A 42 -4.34 -11.52 -0.69
CA ALA A 42 -3.35 -12.10 -1.61
C ALA A 42 -2.98 -13.49 -1.10
N GLU A 43 -2.96 -14.49 -1.99
CA GLU A 43 -2.58 -15.88 -1.65
C GLU A 43 -3.35 -16.44 -0.43
N GLY A 44 -4.63 -16.09 -0.30
CA GLY A 44 -5.49 -16.55 0.81
C GLY A 44 -5.27 -15.81 2.13
N LYS A 45 -4.40 -14.79 2.17
CA LYS A 45 -4.04 -14.03 3.37
C LYS A 45 -4.50 -12.58 3.25
N GLU A 46 -4.85 -12.00 4.39
CA GLU A 46 -5.18 -10.58 4.49
C GLU A 46 -3.92 -9.72 4.28
N ILE A 47 -4.05 -8.67 3.47
CA ILE A 47 -3.02 -7.66 3.24
C ILE A 47 -3.62 -6.26 3.37
N TYR A 48 -2.75 -5.28 3.56
CA TYR A 48 -3.12 -3.88 3.55
C TYR A 48 -2.31 -3.12 2.51
N PHE A 49 -2.95 -2.20 1.81
CA PHE A 49 -2.36 -1.43 0.71
C PHE A 49 -2.90 -0.01 0.69
N VAL A 50 -2.31 0.87 -0.11
CA VAL A 50 -2.77 2.25 -0.30
C VAL A 50 -3.00 2.53 -1.78
N HIS A 51 -3.87 3.46 -2.11
CA HIS A 51 -4.05 3.99 -3.47
C HIS A 51 -3.29 5.30 -3.56
N THR A 52 -2.32 5.42 -4.48
CA THR A 52 -1.52 6.65 -4.60
C THR A 52 -1.79 7.39 -5.91
N GLU A 53 -1.76 6.69 -7.04
CA GLU A 53 -2.01 7.25 -8.37
C GLU A 53 -2.86 6.31 -9.23
N ALA A 54 -3.65 6.86 -10.16
CA ALA A 54 -4.43 6.10 -11.12
C ALA A 54 -4.33 6.68 -12.53
N SER A 55 -4.38 5.81 -13.54
CA SER A 55 -4.28 6.18 -14.96
C SER A 55 -5.56 6.78 -15.55
N ASP A 56 -6.66 6.70 -14.81
CA ASP A 56 -8.00 7.11 -15.24
C ASP A 56 -8.55 8.16 -14.27
N PRO A 57 -9.12 9.28 -14.76
CA PRO A 57 -9.54 10.38 -13.90
C PRO A 57 -10.75 10.03 -13.05
N ASP A 58 -11.69 9.21 -13.55
CA ASP A 58 -12.88 8.83 -12.81
C ASP A 58 -12.53 7.86 -11.69
N ILE A 59 -11.61 6.92 -11.96
CA ILE A 59 -11.07 6.03 -10.93
C ILE A 59 -10.25 6.79 -9.88
N ALA A 60 -9.44 7.77 -10.28
CA ALA A 60 -8.70 8.61 -9.33
C ALA A 60 -9.65 9.36 -8.38
N ASN A 61 -10.74 9.94 -8.90
CA ASN A 61 -11.75 10.63 -8.11
C ASN A 61 -12.51 9.67 -7.18
N LEU A 62 -12.97 8.53 -7.70
CA LEU A 62 -13.67 7.50 -6.92
C LEU A 62 -12.83 7.05 -5.71
N LEU A 63 -11.56 6.72 -5.94
CA LEU A 63 -10.68 6.27 -4.88
C LEU A 63 -10.32 7.39 -3.89
N THR A 64 -10.22 8.64 -4.38
CA THR A 64 -10.01 9.81 -3.53
C THR A 64 -11.16 10.01 -2.55
N GLU A 65 -12.40 9.93 -3.04
CA GLU A 65 -13.60 10.06 -2.21
C GLU A 65 -13.73 8.90 -1.23
N MET A 66 -13.58 7.66 -1.71
CA MET A 66 -13.65 6.45 -0.89
C MET A 66 -12.67 6.48 0.28
N MET A 67 -11.42 6.90 0.03
CA MET A 67 -10.36 6.89 1.03
C MET A 67 -10.31 8.18 1.85
N SER A 68 -11.07 9.23 1.47
CA SER A 68 -10.91 10.58 2.00
C SER A 68 -9.45 11.07 1.99
N SER A 69 -8.71 10.68 0.95
CA SER A 69 -7.28 10.95 0.78
C SER A 69 -6.94 11.01 -0.71
N PRO A 70 -6.12 11.97 -1.17
CA PRO A 70 -5.89 12.17 -2.61
C PRO A 70 -5.27 10.95 -3.30
N VAL A 71 -5.89 10.52 -4.40
CA VAL A 71 -5.31 9.64 -5.42
C VAL A 71 -5.08 10.46 -6.67
N LEU A 72 -3.83 10.58 -7.10
CA LEU A 72 -3.48 11.50 -8.20
C LEU A 72 -3.77 10.88 -9.56
N PHE A 73 -4.35 11.66 -10.46
CA PHE A 73 -4.52 11.26 -11.85
C PHE A 73 -3.20 11.37 -12.61
N VAL A 74 -2.73 10.24 -13.16
CA VAL A 74 -1.46 10.12 -13.90
C VAL A 74 -1.70 9.30 -15.18
N PRO A 75 -2.12 9.92 -16.29
CA PRO A 75 -2.56 9.21 -17.50
C PRO A 75 -1.48 8.31 -18.11
N SER A 76 -0.20 8.68 -17.99
CA SER A 76 0.93 7.89 -18.52
C SER A 76 1.06 6.50 -17.87
N LEU A 77 0.37 6.23 -16.76
CA LEU A 77 0.30 4.88 -16.18
C LEU A 77 -0.43 3.90 -17.11
N ALA A 78 -1.33 4.36 -17.98
CA ALA A 78 -2.01 3.50 -18.96
C ALA A 78 -1.04 2.99 -20.05
N ASP A 79 0.06 3.70 -20.30
CA ASP A 79 1.06 3.34 -21.32
C ASP A 79 2.16 2.40 -20.80
N VAL A 80 2.09 2.02 -19.52
CA VAL A 80 3.08 1.16 -18.89
C VAL A 80 3.03 -0.25 -19.53
N PRO A 81 4.17 -0.83 -19.95
CA PRO A 81 4.19 -2.14 -20.60
C PRO A 81 3.58 -3.23 -19.71
N GLU A 82 2.70 -4.06 -20.28
CA GLU A 82 1.99 -5.11 -19.52
C GLU A 82 2.93 -6.03 -18.73
N SER A 83 4.14 -6.30 -19.23
CA SER A 83 5.15 -7.13 -18.58
C SER A 83 5.68 -6.55 -17.26
N THR A 84 5.36 -5.30 -16.94
CA THR A 84 5.77 -4.60 -15.71
C THR A 84 4.63 -4.43 -14.71
N LEU A 85 3.41 -4.80 -15.12
CA LEU A 85 2.21 -4.72 -14.31
C LEU A 85 1.97 -6.04 -13.58
N ALA A 86 1.52 -5.94 -12.33
CA ALA A 86 0.88 -7.04 -11.62
C ALA A 86 -0.64 -6.87 -11.69
N ASN A 87 -1.42 -7.84 -11.24
CA ASN A 87 -2.87 -7.79 -11.33
C ASN A 87 -3.52 -7.44 -9.99
N VAL A 88 -4.65 -6.77 -10.09
CA VAL A 88 -5.66 -6.69 -9.02
C VAL A 88 -7.00 -7.10 -9.61
N TYR A 89 -7.80 -7.81 -8.83
CA TYR A 89 -9.14 -8.24 -9.18
C TYR A 89 -10.14 -7.53 -8.27
N VAL A 90 -11.00 -6.72 -8.88
CA VAL A 90 -11.99 -5.86 -8.22
C VAL A 90 -13.38 -6.38 -8.56
N PHE A 91 -14.26 -6.49 -7.58
CA PHE A 91 -15.57 -7.11 -7.77
C PHE A 91 -16.66 -6.07 -7.97
N GLU A 92 -17.43 -6.17 -9.05
CA GLU A 92 -18.54 -5.24 -9.36
C GLU A 92 -19.92 -5.76 -8.95
N ASN A 93 -20.02 -7.02 -8.48
CA ASN A 93 -21.23 -7.61 -7.94
C ASN A 93 -20.95 -8.77 -6.95
N GLY A 94 -22.01 -9.45 -6.49
CA GLY A 94 -21.90 -10.59 -5.57
C GLY A 94 -21.92 -10.17 -4.10
N LEU A 95 -20.96 -10.67 -3.31
CA LEU A 95 -20.89 -10.39 -1.88
C LEU A 95 -20.64 -8.92 -1.59
N LYS A 96 -21.51 -8.28 -0.80
CA LYS A 96 -21.32 -6.91 -0.32
C LYS A 96 -20.12 -6.83 0.62
N GLY A 97 -19.35 -5.75 0.51
CA GLY A 97 -18.11 -5.60 1.27
C GLY A 97 -17.49 -4.23 1.14
N THR A 98 -16.17 -4.17 1.35
CA THR A 98 -15.38 -2.94 1.43
C THR A 98 -14.56 -2.64 0.18
N GLY A 99 -14.75 -3.38 -0.92
CA GLY A 99 -14.11 -3.09 -2.20
C GLY A 99 -14.63 -1.79 -2.83
N PRO A 100 -13.90 -1.20 -3.78
CA PRO A 100 -14.20 0.13 -4.32
C PRO A 100 -15.54 0.24 -5.05
N LEU A 101 -16.12 -0.88 -5.50
CA LEU A 101 -17.45 -0.93 -6.12
C LEU A 101 -18.55 -1.41 -5.15
N GLY A 102 -18.25 -1.48 -3.85
CA GLY A 102 -19.20 -1.85 -2.79
C GLY A 102 -19.42 -3.36 -2.61
N PHE A 103 -18.53 -4.18 -3.15
CA PHE A 103 -18.54 -5.64 -3.02
C PHE A 103 -17.31 -6.14 -2.26
N GLN A 104 -16.98 -7.43 -2.35
CA GLN A 104 -15.89 -8.00 -1.55
C GLN A 104 -14.57 -7.25 -1.75
N ALA A 105 -13.68 -7.40 -0.78
CA ALA A 105 -12.34 -6.84 -0.85
C ALA A 105 -11.57 -7.40 -2.06
N ASP A 106 -10.67 -6.56 -2.61
CA ASP A 106 -9.91 -6.89 -3.81
C ASP A 106 -8.97 -8.09 -3.60
N VAL A 107 -8.63 -8.76 -4.69
CA VAL A 107 -7.68 -9.87 -4.69
C VAL A 107 -6.47 -9.50 -5.53
N PHE A 108 -5.29 -9.59 -4.94
CA PHE A 108 -4.01 -9.27 -5.58
C PHE A 108 -3.22 -10.54 -5.89
N ASP A 109 -2.49 -10.54 -7.00
CA ASP A 109 -1.39 -11.48 -7.22
C ASP A 109 -0.08 -10.95 -6.62
N HIS A 110 0.93 -11.82 -6.60
CA HIS A 110 2.32 -11.44 -6.42
C HIS A 110 2.55 -10.48 -5.23
N PRO A 111 2.33 -10.92 -3.97
CA PRO A 111 2.67 -10.11 -2.79
C PRO A 111 4.18 -9.81 -2.73
N PRO A 112 4.62 -8.80 -1.96
CA PRO A 112 6.03 -8.46 -1.82
C PRO A 112 6.89 -9.68 -1.43
N GLY A 113 8.05 -9.82 -2.07
CA GLY A 113 8.92 -11.00 -1.92
C GLY A 113 8.71 -12.06 -3.01
N SER A 114 7.59 -12.02 -3.74
CA SER A 114 7.41 -12.81 -4.97
C SER A 114 8.14 -12.18 -6.16
N ARG A 115 8.49 -13.01 -7.16
CA ARG A 115 9.20 -12.56 -8.37
C ARG A 115 8.40 -11.55 -9.20
N GLY A 116 7.08 -11.66 -9.20
CA GLY A 116 6.17 -10.84 -10.01
C GLY A 116 5.66 -9.59 -9.30
N TYR A 117 6.17 -9.24 -8.11
CA TYR A 117 5.65 -8.09 -7.38
C TYR A 117 5.84 -6.81 -8.21
N SER A 118 4.74 -6.10 -8.41
CA SER A 118 4.72 -4.73 -8.89
C SER A 118 3.69 -3.95 -8.07
N PRO A 119 3.99 -2.72 -7.63
CA PRO A 119 2.97 -1.86 -7.07
C PRO A 119 2.04 -1.30 -8.16
N LEU A 120 2.43 -1.36 -9.44
CA LEU A 120 1.57 -0.96 -10.55
C LEU A 120 0.62 -2.12 -10.89
N ARG A 121 -0.67 -1.87 -10.71
CA ARG A 121 -1.72 -2.89 -10.80
C ARG A 121 -2.62 -2.64 -11.99
N LYS A 122 -2.66 -3.58 -12.91
CA LYS A 122 -3.70 -3.67 -13.94
C LYS A 122 -5.00 -4.08 -13.28
N VAL A 123 -6.03 -3.26 -13.41
CA VAL A 123 -7.36 -3.53 -12.88
C VAL A 123 -8.06 -4.58 -13.75
N ASN A 124 -8.53 -5.64 -13.11
CA ASN A 124 -9.38 -6.67 -13.70
C ASN A 124 -10.72 -6.63 -12.96
N ILE A 125 -11.82 -6.37 -13.67
CA ILE A 125 -13.16 -6.33 -13.07
C ILE A 125 -13.77 -7.72 -13.13
N VAL A 126 -14.20 -8.22 -11.97
CA VAL A 126 -14.80 -9.54 -11.81
C VAL A 126 -16.30 -9.41 -11.59
N THR A 127 -17.06 -10.14 -12.41
CA THR A 127 -18.53 -10.17 -12.38
C THR A 127 -18.99 -11.60 -12.17
N TRP A 128 -19.69 -11.88 -11.07
CA TRP A 128 -20.41 -13.13 -10.88
C TRP A 128 -21.58 -13.22 -11.85
N LYS A 129 -21.74 -14.39 -12.49
CA LYS A 129 -22.90 -14.66 -13.35
C LYS A 129 -24.18 -14.87 -12.55
N GLU A 130 -24.07 -15.48 -11.38
CA GLU A 130 -25.16 -15.67 -10.43
C GLU A 130 -24.77 -15.00 -9.09
N PRO A 131 -25.06 -13.70 -8.91
CA PRO A 131 -24.60 -12.94 -7.74
C PRO A 131 -25.04 -13.53 -6.40
N ASP A 132 -26.22 -14.16 -6.35
CA ASP A 132 -26.77 -14.80 -5.14
C ASP A 132 -26.00 -16.08 -4.73
N LYS A 133 -25.19 -16.63 -5.64
CA LYS A 133 -24.30 -17.77 -5.38
C LYS A 133 -22.85 -17.35 -5.14
N ALA A 134 -22.57 -16.05 -5.07
CA ALA A 134 -21.22 -15.55 -4.86
C ALA A 134 -20.64 -16.04 -3.53
N ARG A 135 -19.35 -16.36 -3.56
CA ARG A 135 -18.54 -16.76 -2.39
C ARG A 135 -17.30 -15.89 -2.30
N LEU A 136 -16.71 -15.82 -1.10
CA LEU A 136 -15.48 -15.06 -0.89
C LEU A 136 -14.35 -15.68 -1.72
N LEU A 137 -13.63 -14.87 -2.49
CA LEU A 137 -12.41 -15.25 -3.19
C LEU A 137 -11.25 -14.48 -2.56
N THR A 138 -10.17 -15.18 -2.24
CA THR A 138 -9.04 -14.64 -1.46
C THR A 138 -7.68 -14.85 -2.13
N SER A 139 -7.66 -15.54 -3.27
CA SER A 139 -6.45 -15.71 -4.09
C SER A 139 -6.77 -15.62 -5.57
N VAL A 140 -5.78 -15.25 -6.38
CA VAL A 140 -5.94 -15.21 -7.83
C VAL A 140 -6.23 -16.60 -8.40
N ASP A 141 -5.65 -17.66 -7.81
CA ASP A 141 -5.97 -19.03 -8.18
C ASP A 141 -7.46 -19.35 -8.02
N GLU A 142 -8.10 -18.86 -6.95
CA GLU A 142 -9.56 -19.02 -6.76
C GLU A 142 -10.38 -18.20 -7.77
N VAL A 143 -9.93 -17.00 -8.14
CA VAL A 143 -10.58 -16.17 -9.18
C VAL A 143 -10.50 -16.85 -10.54
N LEU A 144 -9.32 -17.35 -10.92
CA LEU A 144 -9.11 -18.04 -12.19
C LEU A 144 -9.85 -19.37 -12.23
N ALA A 145 -9.92 -20.11 -11.12
CA ALA A 145 -10.73 -21.33 -11.01
C ALA A 145 -12.23 -21.02 -11.18
N ALA A 146 -12.74 -19.96 -10.53
CA ALA A 146 -14.13 -19.52 -10.70
C ALA A 146 -14.42 -19.11 -12.16
N GLN A 147 -13.47 -18.44 -12.82
CA GLN A 147 -13.59 -18.05 -14.22
C GLN A 147 -13.61 -19.28 -15.14
N GLN A 148 -12.72 -20.25 -14.93
CA GLN A 148 -12.67 -21.50 -15.70
C GLN A 148 -13.93 -22.36 -15.50
N ALA A 149 -14.48 -22.38 -14.29
CA ALA A 149 -15.77 -23.00 -13.99
C ALA A 149 -16.97 -22.22 -14.58
N GLY A 150 -16.73 -21.03 -15.12
CA GLY A 150 -17.75 -20.17 -15.71
C GLY A 150 -18.65 -19.50 -14.68
N GLU A 151 -18.25 -19.44 -13.41
CA GLU A 151 -18.98 -18.78 -12.31
C GLU A 151 -18.87 -17.25 -12.41
N VAL A 152 -17.71 -16.76 -12.88
CA VAL A 152 -17.43 -15.33 -13.07
C VAL A 152 -16.98 -15.03 -14.50
N THR A 153 -17.11 -13.77 -14.91
CA THR A 153 -16.43 -13.18 -16.05
C THR A 153 -15.42 -12.14 -15.58
N VAL A 154 -14.35 -11.94 -16.35
CA VAL A 154 -13.32 -10.93 -16.06
C VAL A 154 -13.19 -10.00 -17.26
N SER A 155 -13.29 -8.69 -17.03
CA SER A 155 -13.07 -7.65 -18.04
C SER A 155 -11.88 -6.76 -17.66
N GLN A 156 -11.23 -6.17 -18.66
CA GLN A 156 -10.03 -5.35 -18.50
C GLN A 156 -10.30 -3.96 -19.07
N PRO A 157 -10.59 -2.96 -18.23
CA PRO A 157 -10.87 -1.60 -18.71
C PRO A 157 -9.63 -0.85 -19.19
N GLY A 158 -8.42 -1.41 -19.03
CA GLY A 158 -7.17 -0.74 -19.38
C GLY A 158 -6.69 0.27 -18.32
N VAL A 159 -7.25 0.20 -17.10
CA VAL A 159 -6.87 1.08 -15.99
C VAL A 159 -5.70 0.48 -15.21
N VAL A 160 -4.73 1.34 -14.90
CA VAL A 160 -3.58 1.03 -14.04
C VAL A 160 -3.64 1.91 -12.80
N VAL A 161 -3.45 1.31 -11.62
CA VAL A 161 -3.40 2.02 -10.34
C VAL A 161 -2.10 1.65 -9.61
N ASN A 162 -1.40 2.64 -9.07
CA ASN A 162 -0.26 2.41 -8.19
C ASN A 162 -0.78 2.10 -6.77
N MET A 163 -0.60 0.85 -6.35
CA MET A 163 -1.16 0.26 -5.15
C MET A 163 -0.10 -0.51 -4.35
N PRO A 164 0.85 0.17 -3.70
CA PRO A 164 1.88 -0.49 -2.91
C PRO A 164 1.29 -1.11 -1.64
N PHE A 165 1.79 -2.30 -1.29
CA PHE A 165 1.41 -2.98 -0.05
C PHE A 165 2.10 -2.31 1.13
N VAL A 166 1.35 -2.07 2.21
CA VAL A 166 1.87 -1.52 3.47
C VAL A 166 2.03 -2.57 4.56
N VAL A 167 1.21 -3.62 4.56
CA VAL A 167 1.33 -4.79 5.45
C VAL A 167 1.02 -6.04 4.63
N TRP A 168 1.85 -7.08 4.78
CA TRP A 168 1.70 -8.34 4.08
C TRP A 168 2.31 -9.48 4.90
N ASP A 169 2.09 -10.72 4.47
CA ASP A 169 2.70 -11.84 5.16
C ASP A 169 4.23 -11.79 5.03
N GLY A 170 4.92 -11.70 6.17
CA GLY A 170 6.37 -11.53 6.23
C GLY A 170 6.89 -10.09 6.27
N GLY A 171 6.03 -9.05 6.28
CA GLY A 171 6.54 -7.68 6.40
C GLY A 171 5.50 -6.55 6.53
N LYS A 172 6.03 -5.36 6.85
CA LYS A 172 5.29 -4.08 6.83
C LYS A 172 6.24 -2.92 6.54
N ARG A 173 5.70 -1.75 6.21
CA ARG A 173 6.44 -0.48 6.11
C ARG A 173 5.86 0.59 7.03
#